data_AF-A0A3N5U0Y0-F1
#
_entry.id   AF-A0A3N5U0Y0-F1
#
_cell.length_a   1.000
_cell.length_b   1.000
_cell.length_c   1.000
_cell.angle_alpha   90.00
_cell.angle_beta   90.00
_cell.angle_gamma   90.00
#
_symmetry.space_group_name_H-M   'P 1'
#
loop_
_entity.id
_entity.type
_entity.pdbx_description
1 polymer ?
#
loop_
_entity_poly.entity_id
_entity_poly.type
_entity_poly.pdbx_seq_one_letter_code
_entity_poly.pdbx_strand_id
1 'polypeptide(L)'
;AIVILLYGFTSHLPWPSPGKLLQAPGWIWTGGILGGLYVWFTIILASKLGATVLFGLIVAGQLIASLVIDHHGLLGFPHHPINLWRVLGVAFLILGVILIRRF
;
A
#
# COMPACT_ATOMS: atom_id res chain seq x y z
N ALA A 1 6.80 10.16 -8.61
CA ALA A 1 8.26 10.26 -8.35
C ALA A 1 8.92 11.31 -9.26
N ILE A 2 8.87 11.15 -10.59
CA ILE A 2 9.53 12.06 -11.55
C ILE A 2 9.07 13.52 -11.37
N VAL A 3 7.77 13.78 -11.22
CA VAL A 3 7.24 15.14 -10.99
C VAL A 3 7.71 15.75 -9.67
N ILE A 4 7.82 14.96 -8.60
CA ILE A 4 8.30 15.42 -7.28
C ILE A 4 9.80 15.72 -7.34
N LEU A 5 10.57 14.90 -8.05
CA LEU A 5 12.00 15.11 -8.27
C LEU A 5 12.27 16.35 -9.12
N LEU A 6 11.49 16.54 -10.20
CA LEU A 6 11.55 17.74 -11.03
C LEU A 6 11.19 19.00 -10.23
N TYR A 7 10.10 18.95 -9.46
CA TYR A 7 9.71 20.04 -8.58
C TYR A 7 10.80 20.36 -7.55
N GLY A 8 11.40 19.34 -6.90
CA GLY A 8 12.50 19.54 -5.97
C GLY A 8 13.74 20.16 -6.62
N PHE A 9 14.04 19.76 -7.86
CA PHE A 9 15.15 20.28 -8.65
C PHE A 9 14.93 21.74 -9.07
N THR A 10 13.71 22.11 -9.49
CA THR A 10 13.38 23.50 -9.84
C THR A 10 13.23 24.41 -8.63
N SER A 11 12.91 23.85 -7.45
CA SER A 11 12.69 24.62 -6.22
C SER A 11 13.96 24.92 -5.42
N HIS A 12 15.14 24.44 -5.87
CA HIS A 12 16.38 24.48 -5.09
C HIS A 12 16.18 24.07 -3.62
N LEU A 13 15.37 23.04 -3.39
CA LEU A 13 15.00 22.67 -2.03
C LEU A 13 16.27 22.28 -1.26
N PRO A 14 16.65 22.98 -0.19
CA PRO A 14 17.85 22.65 0.56
C PRO A 14 17.71 21.23 1.09
N TRP A 15 18.76 20.42 0.90
CA TRP A 15 18.74 19.02 1.30
C TRP A 15 18.31 18.94 2.78
N PRO A 16 17.36 18.07 3.13
CA PRO A 16 16.88 17.99 4.50
C PRO A 16 18.05 17.67 5.42
N SER A 17 18.37 18.61 6.32
CA SER A 17 19.40 18.42 7.32
C SER A 17 19.07 17.17 8.15
N PRO A 18 20.03 16.26 8.44
CA PRO A 18 19.75 15.02 9.16
C PRO A 18 19.02 15.22 10.49
N GLY A 19 19.28 16.34 11.18
CA GLY A 19 18.59 16.70 12.43
C GLY A 19 17.09 16.98 12.27
N LYS A 20 16.62 17.42 11.10
CA LYS A 20 15.18 17.62 10.82
C LYS A 20 14.45 16.31 10.57
N LEU A 21 15.14 15.27 10.10
CA LEU A 21 14.55 13.94 9.93
C LEU A 21 14.20 13.34 11.29
N LEU A 22 15.10 13.46 12.28
CA LEU A 22 14.87 12.96 13.64
C LEU A 22 13.80 13.76 14.42
N GLN A 23 13.53 15.01 14.02
CA GLN A 23 12.44 15.82 14.56
C GLN A 23 11.09 15.54 13.89
N ALA A 24 11.06 14.75 12.82
CA ALA A 24 9.82 14.41 12.14
C ALA A 24 8.92 13.55 13.04
N PRO A 25 7.60 13.77 13.03
CA PRO A 25 6.65 12.94 13.77
C PRO A 25 6.87 11.45 13.53
N GLY A 26 6.86 10.64 14.60
CA GLY A 26 7.13 9.20 14.55
C GLY A 26 6.27 8.42 13.55
N TRP A 27 5.03 8.86 13.30
CA TRP A 27 4.13 8.25 12.32
C TRP A 27 4.64 8.33 10.88
N ILE A 28 5.48 9.32 10.54
CA ILE A 28 6.04 9.43 9.18
C ILE A 28 6.97 8.26 8.90
N TRP A 29 7.74 7.84 9.92
CA TRP A 29 8.65 6.71 9.83
C TRP A 29 7.91 5.39 9.64
N THR A 30 6.69 5.24 10.18
CA THR A 30 5.90 4.02 9.94
C THR A 30 5.53 3.88 8.46
N GLY A 31 5.19 4.98 7.79
CA GLY A 31 4.97 4.99 6.33
C GLY A 31 6.22 4.59 5.55
N GLY A 32 7.39 5.11 5.93
CA GLY A 32 8.67 4.75 5.32
C GLY A 32 9.03 3.27 5.49
N ILE A 33 8.89 2.73 6.70
CA ILE A 33 9.16 1.32 7.00
C ILE A 33 8.19 0.41 6.25
N LEU A 34 6.89 0.69 6.29
CA LEU A 34 5.88 -0.10 5.58
C LEU A 34 6.09 -0.07 4.06
N GLY A 35 6.45 1.09 3.50
CA GLY A 35 6.78 1.23 2.08
C GLY A 35 8.03 0.43 1.70
N GLY A 36 9.08 0.49 2.52
CA GLY A 36 10.30 -0.31 2.33
C GLY A 36 10.02 -1.81 2.35
N LEU A 37 9.27 -2.28 3.35
CA LEU A 37 8.84 -3.67 3.46
C LEU A 37 7.99 -4.10 2.26
N TYR A 38 7.05 -3.26 1.82
CA TYR A 38 6.22 -3.52 0.65
C TYR A 38 7.07 -3.76 -0.61
N VAL A 39 8.04 -2.88 -0.89
CA VAL A 39 8.93 -3.03 -2.05
C VAL A 39 9.78 -4.30 -1.91
N TRP A 40 10.33 -4.54 -0.72
CA TRP A 40 11.16 -5.72 -0.44
C TRP A 40 10.40 -7.03 -0.68
N PHE A 41 9.18 -7.14 -0.13
CA PHE A 41 8.32 -8.29 -0.38
C PHE A 41 7.93 -8.40 -1.86
N THR A 42 7.56 -7.30 -2.50
CA THR A 42 7.17 -7.31 -3.92
C THR A 42 8.29 -7.88 -4.80
N ILE A 43 9.55 -7.48 -4.56
CA ILE A 43 10.70 -8.00 -5.32
C ILE A 43 10.89 -9.51 -5.08
N ILE A 44 10.83 -9.97 -3.83
CA ILE A 44 11.01 -11.38 -3.48
C ILE A 44 9.87 -12.25 -4.01
N LEU A 45 8.63 -11.78 -3.90
CA LEU A 45 7.45 -12.54 -4.33
C LEU A 45 7.25 -12.48 -5.85
N ALA A 46 7.69 -11.43 -6.54
CA ALA A 46 7.59 -11.33 -8.00
C ALA A 46 8.30 -12.46 -8.72
N SER A 47 9.51 -12.83 -8.28
CA SER A 47 10.26 -13.94 -8.88
C SER A 47 9.67 -15.32 -8.56
N LYS A 48 8.85 -15.43 -7.51
CA LYS A 48 8.28 -16.71 -7.04
C LYS A 48 6.86 -16.98 -7.54
N LEU A 49 6.04 -15.94 -7.66
CA LEU A 49 4.60 -16.06 -7.92
C LEU A 49 4.21 -15.65 -9.35
N GLY A 50 5.10 -14.97 -10.07
CA GLY A 50 4.76 -14.32 -11.34
C GLY A 50 3.92 -13.05 -11.12
N ALA A 51 3.85 -12.21 -12.15
CA ALA A 51 3.22 -10.89 -12.06
C ALA A 51 1.73 -10.97 -11.70
N THR A 52 0.97 -11.86 -12.36
CA THR A 52 -0.49 -11.94 -12.20
C THR A 52 -0.91 -12.27 -10.78
N VAL A 53 -0.31 -13.31 -10.17
CA VAL A 53 -0.64 -13.72 -8.80
C VAL A 53 -0.20 -12.66 -7.79
N LEU A 54 0.98 -12.06 -7.99
CA LEU A 54 1.48 -11.01 -7.10
C LEU A 54 0.55 -9.79 -7.08
N PHE A 55 0.21 -9.24 -8.23
CA PHE A 55 -0.68 -8.08 -8.30
C PHE A 55 -2.08 -8.41 -7.77
N GLY A 56 -2.58 -9.62 -8.04
CA GLY A 56 -3.82 -10.11 -7.45
C GLY A 56 -3.79 -10.10 -5.92
N LEU A 57 -2.73 -10.63 -5.30
CA LEU A 57 -2.57 -10.64 -3.84
C LEU A 57 -2.42 -9.22 -3.28
N ILE A 58 -1.67 -8.34 -3.96
CA ILE A 58 -1.51 -6.93 -3.54
C ILE A 58 -2.86 -6.23 -3.50
N VAL A 59 -3.65 -6.35 -4.58
CA VAL A 59 -4.98 -5.75 -4.65
C VAL A 59 -5.92 -6.35 -3.61
N ALA A 60 -5.87 -7.68 -3.39
CA ALA A 60 -6.64 -8.34 -2.33
C ALA A 60 -6.34 -7.74 -0.96
N GLY A 61 -5.05 -7.63 -0.62
CA GLY A 61 -4.60 -7.05 0.65
C GLY A 61 -5.02 -5.59 0.81
N GLN A 62 -4.92 -4.78 -0.25
CA GLN A 62 -5.35 -3.39 -0.25
C GLN A 62 -6.86 -3.25 -0.02
N LEU A 63 -7.69 -4.11 -0.63
CA LEU A 63 -9.13 -4.10 -0.43
C LEU A 63 -9.53 -4.54 0.99
N ILE A 64 -8.86 -5.56 1.54
CA ILE A 64 -9.07 -5.97 2.94
C ILE A 64 -8.69 -4.80 3.87
N ALA A 65 -7.54 -4.18 3.65
CA ALA A 65 -7.09 -3.03 4.45
C ALA A 65 -8.08 -1.86 4.34
N SER A 66 -8.59 -1.57 3.13
CA SER A 66 -9.63 -0.55 2.93
C SER A 66 -10.90 -0.88 3.70
N LEU A 67 -11.36 -2.13 3.71
CA LEU A 67 -12.53 -2.52 4.51
C LEU A 67 -12.33 -2.28 6.01
N VAL A 68 -11.14 -2.58 6.53
CA VAL A 68 -10.81 -2.34 7.95
C VAL A 68 -10.75 -0.84 8.25
N ILE A 69 -10.08 -0.05 7.40
CA ILE A 69 -9.94 1.40 7.58
C ILE A 69 -11.30 2.10 7.47
N ASP A 70 -12.08 1.78 6.43
CA ASP A 70 -13.40 2.33 6.16
C ASP A 70 -14.40 1.99 7.27
N HIS A 71 -14.33 0.76 7.81
CA HIS A 71 -15.22 0.32 8.89
C HIS A 71 -14.97 1.08 10.18
N HIS A 72 -13.71 1.32 10.54
CA HIS A 72 -13.37 1.99 11.79
C HIS A 72 -13.27 3.52 11.64
N GLY A 73 -13.53 4.07 10.44
CA GLY A 73 -13.35 5.50 10.15
C GLY A 73 -11.91 5.98 10.42
N LEU A 74 -10.94 5.07 10.35
CA LEU A 74 -9.54 5.37 10.64
C LEU A 74 -9.03 6.40 9.61
N LEU A 75 -8.15 7.31 10.02
CA LEU A 75 -7.54 8.34 9.17
C LEU A 75 -8.48 9.46 8.69
N GLY A 76 -9.65 9.64 9.32
CA GLY A 76 -10.58 10.73 9.00
C GLY A 76 -11.45 10.47 7.77
N PHE A 77 -11.52 9.21 7.31
CA PHE A 77 -12.45 8.81 6.27
C PHE A 77 -13.90 8.82 6.78
N PRO A 78 -14.90 9.17 5.94
CA PRO A 78 -16.30 9.03 6.29
C PRO A 78 -16.58 7.57 6.63
N HIS A 79 -17.24 7.32 7.76
CA HIS A 79 -17.53 5.98 8.24
C HIS A 79 -18.43 5.25 7.23
N HIS A 80 -17.85 4.37 6.42
CA HIS A 80 -18.60 3.57 5.46
C HIS A 80 -18.86 2.20 6.09
N PRO A 81 -20.11 1.88 6.47
CA PRO A 81 -20.42 0.58 7.04
C PRO A 81 -20.02 -0.52 6.06
N ILE A 82 -19.48 -1.62 6.59
CA ILE A 82 -19.10 -2.79 5.80
C ILE A 82 -20.31 -3.22 4.98
N ASN A 83 -20.17 -3.15 3.66
CA ASN A 83 -21.17 -3.63 2.72
C ASN A 83 -20.88 -5.11 2.42
N LEU A 84 -21.88 -5.97 2.62
CA LEU A 84 -21.81 -7.41 2.31
C LEU A 84 -21.29 -7.67 0.89
N TRP A 85 -21.65 -6.80 -0.07
CA TRP A 85 -21.19 -6.87 -1.45
C TRP A 85 -19.68 -6.62 -1.61
N ARG A 86 -19.09 -5.72 -0.81
CA ARG A 86 -17.63 -5.49 -0.85
C ARG A 86 -16.89 -6.69 -0.28
N VAL A 87 -17.42 -7.31 0.79
CA VAL A 87 -16.86 -8.54 1.37
C VAL A 87 -16.92 -9.69 0.35
N LEU A 88 -18.05 -9.88 -0.31
CA LEU A 88 -18.19 -10.88 -1.39
C LEU A 88 -17.23 -10.61 -2.55
N GLY A 89 -17.08 -9.34 -2.97
CA GLY A 89 -16.11 -8.97 -4.00
C GLY A 89 -14.67 -9.31 -3.63
N VAL A 90 -14.26 -9.04 -2.39
CA VAL A 90 -12.94 -9.44 -1.88
C VAL A 90 -12.79 -10.96 -1.85
N ALA A 91 -13.82 -11.70 -1.42
CA ALA A 91 -13.79 -13.16 -1.40
C ALA A 91 -13.64 -13.74 -2.82
N PHE A 92 -14.37 -13.22 -3.81
CA PHE A 92 -14.24 -13.63 -5.20
C PHE A 92 -12.87 -13.31 -5.79
N LEU A 93 -12.29 -12.15 -5.46
CA LEU A 93 -10.96 -11.80 -5.91
C LEU A 93 -9.91 -12.76 -5.33
N ILE A 94 -9.99 -13.10 -4.04
CA ILE A 94 -9.10 -14.10 -3.41
C ILE A 94 -9.25 -15.46 -4.09
N LEU A 95 -10.47 -15.92 -4.33
CA LEU A 95 -10.75 -17.16 -5.07
C LEU A 95 -10.13 -17.14 -6.47
N GLY A 96 -10.27 -16.04 -7.21
CA GLY A 96 -9.67 -15.87 -8.53
C GLY A 96 -8.15 -15.97 -8.49
N VAL A 97 -7.50 -15.32 -7.51
CA VAL A 97 -6.04 -15.40 -7.33
C VAL A 97 -5.58 -16.80 -6.98
N ILE A 98 -6.33 -17.53 -6.13
CA ILE A 98 -6.03 -18.93 -5.80
C ILE A 98 -6.14 -19.82 -7.04
N LEU A 99 -7.15 -19.60 -7.89
CA LEU A 99 -7.35 -20.36 -9.11
C LEU A 99 -6.20 -20.14 -10.10
N ILE A 100 -5.82 -18.88 -10.34
CA ILE A 100 -4.68 -18.50 -11.21
C ILE A 100 -3.36 -19.05 -10.66
N ARG A 101 -3.20 -19.13 -9.34
CA ARG A 101 -1.98 -19.69 -8.76
C ARG A 101 -1.92 -21.22 -8.94
N ARG A 102 -3.07 -21.89 -8.99
CA ARG A 102 -3.15 -23.35 -9.00
C ARG A 102 -3.08 -23.97 -10.40
N PHE A 103 -3.49 -23.24 -11.43
CA PHE A 103 -3.51 -23.68 -12.83
C PHE A 103 -2.66 -22.75 -13.68
#